data_AF-A0A3B4ZCL0-F1
#
_entry.id   AF-A0A3B4ZCL0-F1
#
_cell.length_a   1.000
_cell.length_b   1.000
_cell.length_c   1.000
_cell.angle_alpha   90.00
_cell.angle_beta   90.00
_cell.angle_gamma   90.00
#
_symmetry.space_group_name_H-M   'P 1'
#
loop_
_entity.id
_entity.type
_entity.pdbx_description
1 polymer ?
#
loop_
_entity_poly.entity_id
_entity_poly.type
_entity_poly.pdbx_seq_one_letter_code
_entity_poly.pdbx_strand_id
1 'polypeptide(L)'
;MATTPLYNGHLYVTPSPRPNRKGDKAKGKEKKCEKKSQGSRPASKNHQCKAKNTGASRLQENVTSFTDVPMSPCASQYGQDPNEGKGLLPGAECPSSSPNHSPQHSPKHKMVDKDDPYWRTHNIGWRLVRRRSMFLRRQRLNDCALAVGIFGVVMMVMETELSWSVYSKSSIYSLTLKSVISVSTLILIGLIIAYHCCEVQLYVHDIGAADWRIAMTTDRLALIALELAAVAIHPYPVGLLDYFQQRKIRMTLSETELEIVLALPMFLRLYLLGRAMMLHSRLFTDTASRSIGALNKIHFNTRFVGKTLMTTYPGTVLMIFSVSLWIVAAWGLHVCERHHNYRDLSSNYMEALWMVSVTFLSIGYGDVVPHTYCGRSICLLTGIMGAGCTVLVVAVVARKLELTRAEKHVHNFMMDSHITKRIKIAAANVLRETWLIYKHTKLAREKDHSRVRMHQRKLLLMQNLMYDMLTEVQGCRGELDSHIHSLEKHVEELREGFRSLMPLLSSTLSTQNSSIRHLLREREVKSETASVSGDDR
;
A
#
# COMPACT_ATOMS: atom_id res chain seq x y z
N MET A 1 24.69 -14.43 22.88
CA MET A 1 24.57 -15.20 21.62
C MET A 1 23.65 -14.39 20.71
N ALA A 2 24.10 -13.52 19.79
CA ALA A 2 25.40 -13.40 19.12
C ALA A 2 25.74 -14.56 18.17
N THR A 3 25.50 -14.32 16.87
CA THR A 3 26.25 -14.83 15.71
C THR A 3 26.04 -13.87 14.53
N THR A 4 27.09 -13.17 14.11
CA THR A 4 27.18 -12.54 12.77
C THR A 4 27.67 -13.58 11.76
N PRO A 5 27.70 -13.21 10.46
CA PRO A 5 29.03 -13.06 9.86
C PRO A 5 29.21 -11.81 8.98
N LEU A 6 30.49 -11.46 8.78
CA LEU A 6 31.03 -10.47 7.83
C LEU A 6 31.55 -11.25 6.60
N TYR A 7 31.84 -10.70 5.41
CA TYR A 7 31.83 -9.34 4.83
C TYR A 7 31.61 -9.51 3.29
N ASN A 8 31.78 -8.60 2.32
CA ASN A 8 32.24 -7.21 2.15
C ASN A 8 31.54 -6.66 0.86
N GLY A 9 31.77 -5.40 0.44
CA GLY A 9 31.41 -4.91 -0.90
C GLY A 9 31.30 -3.39 -1.03
N HIS A 10 32.42 -2.72 -1.31
CA HIS A 10 32.52 -1.25 -1.33
C HIS A 10 31.98 -0.63 -2.63
N LEU A 11 30.96 0.25 -2.55
CA LEU A 11 30.95 1.55 -3.24
C LEU A 11 29.81 2.45 -2.73
N TYR A 12 30.14 3.62 -2.18
CA TYR A 12 29.20 4.73 -1.95
C TYR A 12 29.85 6.03 -2.41
N VAL A 13 29.16 6.78 -3.28
CA VAL A 13 29.60 8.09 -3.78
C VAL A 13 28.89 9.19 -3.01
N THR A 14 29.65 10.07 -2.35
CA THR A 14 29.13 11.25 -1.66
C THR A 14 29.28 12.52 -2.51
N PRO A 15 28.20 13.26 -2.82
CA PRO A 15 28.31 14.57 -3.44
C PRO A 15 28.63 15.63 -2.38
N SER A 16 29.88 16.14 -2.37
CA SER A 16 30.27 17.30 -1.56
C SER A 16 29.91 18.62 -2.27
N PRO A 17 29.35 19.63 -1.58
CA PRO A 17 28.99 20.89 -2.21
C PRO A 17 30.22 21.74 -2.55
N ARG A 18 30.27 22.27 -3.77
CA ARG A 18 31.20 23.34 -4.15
C ARG A 18 30.47 24.69 -4.25
N PRO A 19 30.87 25.73 -3.51
CA PRO A 19 30.46 27.10 -3.81
C PRO A 19 31.22 27.60 -5.05
N ASN A 20 30.66 28.56 -5.77
CA ASN A 20 31.49 29.45 -6.60
C ASN A 20 30.90 30.87 -6.67
N ARG A 21 31.78 31.85 -6.87
CA ARG A 21 31.54 33.27 -6.56
C ARG A 21 31.98 34.16 -7.71
N LYS A 22 31.04 34.52 -8.59
CA LYS A 22 31.12 35.66 -9.53
C LYS A 22 29.74 36.35 -9.55
N GLY A 23 29.59 37.66 -9.43
CA GLY A 23 30.60 38.70 -9.16
C GLY A 23 30.82 39.65 -10.33
N ASP A 24 29.79 40.41 -10.69
CA ASP A 24 29.85 41.53 -11.63
C ASP A 24 29.18 42.77 -11.04
N LYS A 25 29.64 43.96 -11.46
CA LYS A 25 29.13 45.28 -11.05
C LYS A 25 28.92 46.17 -12.26
N ALA A 26 27.74 46.80 -12.38
CA ALA A 26 27.61 48.09 -13.06
C ALA A 26 26.37 48.87 -12.60
N LYS A 27 26.56 50.19 -12.36
CA LYS A 27 25.67 51.35 -12.61
C LYS A 27 24.14 51.08 -12.64
N GLY A 28 23.27 51.66 -11.80
CA GLY A 28 23.44 52.68 -10.76
C GLY A 28 22.79 54.04 -11.12
N LYS A 29 22.06 54.64 -10.18
CA LYS A 29 21.71 56.08 -10.12
C LYS A 29 21.17 56.44 -8.74
N GLU A 30 21.68 57.53 -8.16
CA GLU A 30 21.18 58.10 -6.92
C GLU A 30 19.95 59.00 -7.18
N LYS A 31 19.10 59.16 -6.16
CA LYS A 31 18.75 60.52 -5.70
C LYS A 31 18.22 60.48 -4.25
N LYS A 32 18.93 61.17 -3.36
CA LYS A 32 18.51 61.45 -1.98
C LYS A 32 17.82 62.81 -1.94
N CYS A 33 16.71 62.94 -1.21
CA CYS A 33 16.33 64.21 -0.62
C CYS A 33 15.53 64.01 0.67
N GLU A 34 15.94 64.70 1.75
CA GLU A 34 15.16 64.87 2.97
C GLU A 34 14.55 66.28 2.96
N LYS A 35 13.35 66.47 3.53
CA LYS A 35 13.16 67.27 4.77
C LYS A 35 11.69 67.43 5.17
N LYS A 36 11.53 67.61 6.49
CA LYS A 36 10.47 68.28 7.28
C LYS A 36 9.04 68.33 6.70
N SER A 37 8.03 67.78 7.36
CA SER A 37 7.53 68.05 8.73
C SER A 37 6.69 69.32 8.86
N GLN A 38 5.37 69.12 8.88
CA GLN A 38 4.44 69.65 9.89
C GLN A 38 3.25 68.69 9.95
N GLY A 39 2.41 68.74 10.99
CA GLY A 39 1.30 67.80 11.12
C GLY A 39 0.20 68.23 12.07
N SER A 40 -0.98 67.65 11.86
CA SER A 40 -2.14 67.78 12.74
C SER A 40 -3.07 66.57 12.59
N ARG A 41 -3.53 66.06 13.74
CA ARG A 41 -4.78 65.31 13.93
C ARG A 41 -5.78 66.28 14.61
N PRO A 42 -7.09 65.97 14.78
CA PRO A 42 -7.77 64.70 14.53
C PRO A 42 -9.11 64.81 13.75
N ALA A 43 -9.70 63.66 13.41
CA ALA A 43 -11.15 63.44 13.50
C ALA A 43 -11.47 61.94 13.58
N SER A 44 -12.55 61.58 14.25
CA SER A 44 -13.13 60.22 14.22
C SER A 44 -14.33 60.20 13.27
N LYS A 45 -14.60 59.05 12.63
CA LYS A 45 -15.95 58.66 12.19
C LYS A 45 -16.06 57.15 12.10
N ASN A 46 -17.00 56.57 12.85
CA ASN A 46 -17.47 55.21 12.62
C ASN A 46 -18.25 55.16 11.31
N HIS A 47 -18.20 54.02 10.61
CA HIS A 47 -19.38 53.53 9.88
C HIS A 47 -19.46 52.01 9.98
N GLN A 48 -20.67 51.53 10.30
CA GLN A 48 -21.02 50.12 10.45
C GLN A 48 -22.12 49.81 9.44
N CYS A 49 -21.83 49.01 8.41
CA CYS A 49 -22.77 48.35 7.50
C CYS A 49 -21.97 47.58 6.43
N LYS A 50 -22.46 46.53 5.78
CA LYS A 50 -23.49 45.52 6.15
C LYS A 50 -23.25 44.33 5.21
N ALA A 51 -23.42 43.10 5.67
CA ALA A 51 -23.17 41.93 4.82
C ALA A 51 -24.14 41.86 3.63
N LYS A 52 -23.61 41.51 2.45
CA LYS A 52 -24.38 40.89 1.36
C LYS A 52 -23.51 39.84 0.67
N ASN A 53 -24.16 38.76 0.24
CA ASN A 53 -23.52 37.51 -0.17
C ASN A 53 -23.58 37.35 -1.69
N THR A 54 -22.50 36.90 -2.33
CA THR A 54 -22.48 36.63 -3.78
C THR A 54 -21.43 35.59 -4.18
N GLY A 55 -21.87 34.57 -4.91
CA GLY A 55 -21.11 33.88 -5.96
C GLY A 55 -19.77 33.23 -5.58
N ALA A 56 -19.81 31.99 -5.08
CA ALA A 56 -18.63 31.12 -5.15
C ALA A 56 -18.32 30.77 -6.63
N SER A 57 -17.12 31.07 -7.10
CA SER A 57 -16.60 30.64 -8.40
C SER A 57 -15.39 29.73 -8.19
N ARG A 58 -15.38 28.56 -8.84
CA ARG A 58 -14.28 27.59 -8.71
C ARG A 58 -13.01 28.12 -9.36
N LEU A 59 -11.90 28.11 -8.63
CA LEU A 59 -10.57 28.00 -9.24
C LEU A 59 -10.07 26.59 -9.03
N GLN A 60 -9.99 25.85 -10.13
CA GLN A 60 -9.49 24.49 -10.23
C GLN A 60 -8.14 24.57 -10.94
N GLU A 61 -7.04 24.66 -10.19
CA GLU A 61 -5.71 24.65 -10.80
C GLU A 61 -5.38 23.25 -11.32
N ASN A 62 -5.18 23.16 -12.64
CA ASN A 62 -4.79 21.93 -13.30
C ASN A 62 -3.29 21.67 -13.06
N VAL A 63 -2.96 20.70 -12.22
CA VAL A 63 -1.61 20.11 -12.22
C VAL A 63 -1.47 19.29 -13.49
N THR A 64 -0.65 19.77 -14.42
CA THR A 64 -0.49 19.19 -15.76
C THR A 64 0.23 17.84 -15.74
N SER A 65 -0.13 16.98 -16.69
CA SER A 65 0.47 15.67 -16.91
C SER A 65 1.93 15.78 -17.35
N PHE A 66 2.81 14.99 -16.73
CA PHE A 66 4.23 14.93 -17.08
C PHE A 66 4.58 13.54 -17.62
N THR A 67 4.34 13.32 -18.92
CA THR A 67 5.10 12.47 -19.87
C THR A 67 4.32 12.31 -21.18
N ASP A 68 4.54 13.23 -22.11
CA ASP A 68 4.35 12.95 -23.54
C ASP A 68 5.74 12.95 -24.19
N VAL A 69 6.09 11.85 -24.86
CA VAL A 69 7.33 11.72 -25.64
C VAL A 69 6.92 11.33 -27.07
N PRO A 70 6.93 12.25 -28.04
CA PRO A 70 6.56 11.94 -29.41
C PRO A 70 7.68 11.15 -30.10
N MET A 71 7.40 9.93 -30.53
CA MET A 71 8.23 9.26 -31.53
C MET A 71 7.77 9.64 -32.93
N SER A 72 8.60 10.41 -33.64
CA SER A 72 8.46 10.66 -35.07
C SER A 72 9.02 9.46 -35.88
N PRO A 73 8.40 9.06 -37.01
CA PRO A 73 8.86 7.91 -37.77
C PRO A 73 10.11 8.22 -38.60
N CYS A 74 11.16 7.39 -38.47
CA CYS A 74 12.27 7.40 -39.42
C CYS A 74 11.87 6.66 -40.71
N ALA A 75 11.58 7.43 -41.76
CA ALA A 75 11.62 6.93 -43.13
C ALA A 75 13.06 6.97 -43.66
N SER A 76 13.43 6.01 -44.50
CA SER A 76 14.58 6.11 -45.40
C SER A 76 14.07 5.81 -46.81
N GLN A 77 14.42 6.66 -47.79
CA GLN A 77 13.81 6.65 -49.11
C GLN A 77 14.81 7.08 -50.19
N TYR A 78 15.16 6.13 -51.06
CA TYR A 78 15.69 6.22 -52.44
C TYR A 78 15.55 4.77 -52.98
N GLY A 79 15.03 4.43 -54.17
CA GLY A 79 14.88 5.19 -55.41
C GLY A 79 16.11 4.93 -56.30
N GLN A 80 16.05 4.37 -57.51
CA GLN A 80 14.97 4.08 -58.49
C GLN A 80 15.25 2.70 -59.17
N ASP A 81 14.28 1.82 -59.46
CA ASP A 81 13.36 1.74 -60.63
C ASP A 81 14.06 1.44 -62.00
N PRO A 82 13.41 0.78 -62.99
CA PRO A 82 12.08 0.12 -63.00
C PRO A 82 11.97 -1.24 -63.76
N ASN A 83 10.74 -1.81 -63.72
CA ASN A 83 9.97 -2.34 -64.88
C ASN A 83 9.61 -3.85 -65.02
N GLU A 84 8.33 -4.08 -65.34
CA GLU A 84 7.62 -5.22 -65.99
C GLU A 84 7.74 -6.70 -65.55
N GLY A 85 6.67 -7.47 -65.88
CA GLY A 85 6.74 -8.93 -66.09
C GLY A 85 6.03 -9.85 -65.09
N LYS A 86 4.74 -10.18 -65.32
CA LYS A 86 4.12 -11.42 -64.82
C LYS A 86 3.98 -12.42 -65.97
N GLY A 87 4.53 -13.63 -65.87
CA GLY A 87 4.28 -14.67 -66.88
C GLY A 87 4.93 -16.03 -66.66
N LEU A 88 4.07 -17.07 -66.72
CA LEU A 88 4.31 -18.48 -67.10
C LEU A 88 5.14 -19.47 -66.23
N LEU A 89 4.54 -20.66 -66.15
CA LEU A 89 5.03 -22.02 -65.83
C LEU A 89 5.80 -22.60 -67.06
N PRO A 90 6.48 -23.79 -67.06
CA PRO A 90 6.07 -25.05 -66.39
C PRO A 90 7.19 -26.06 -65.97
N GLY A 91 6.80 -27.31 -65.62
CA GLY A 91 7.68 -28.48 -65.37
C GLY A 91 8.09 -28.62 -63.89
N ALA A 92 7.72 -29.62 -63.07
CA ALA A 92 7.28 -31.02 -63.25
C ALA A 92 8.40 -32.04 -63.54
N GLU A 93 8.96 -32.66 -62.49
CA GLU A 93 8.90 -34.12 -62.23
C GLU A 93 9.63 -34.51 -60.91
N CYS A 94 9.29 -35.67 -60.34
CA CYS A 94 9.96 -36.31 -59.20
C CYS A 94 10.46 -37.71 -59.62
N PRO A 95 11.48 -38.28 -58.96
CA PRO A 95 11.18 -39.54 -58.26
C PRO A 95 11.91 -39.79 -56.92
N SER A 96 11.46 -40.87 -56.30
CA SER A 96 11.70 -41.44 -54.97
C SER A 96 13.12 -41.95 -54.60
N SER A 97 13.54 -41.63 -53.37
CA SER A 97 14.18 -42.46 -52.32
C SER A 97 15.08 -43.70 -52.63
N SER A 98 16.24 -43.72 -51.94
CA SER A 98 16.93 -44.90 -51.32
C SER A 98 17.71 -45.88 -52.22
N PRO A 99 18.64 -46.70 -51.66
CA PRO A 99 19.61 -46.46 -50.56
C PRO A 99 21.06 -47.00 -50.84
N ASN A 100 22.05 -46.70 -49.96
CA ASN A 100 23.04 -47.65 -49.35
C ASN A 100 24.47 -47.14 -49.05
N HIS A 101 25.03 -47.72 -47.98
CA HIS A 101 26.45 -47.93 -47.64
C HIS A 101 27.39 -46.76 -47.24
N SER A 102 28.58 -47.15 -46.77
CA SER A 102 29.41 -46.55 -45.71
C SER A 102 30.90 -46.95 -45.89
N PRO A 103 31.82 -46.72 -44.92
CA PRO A 103 32.19 -45.48 -44.25
C PRO A 103 33.69 -45.12 -44.47
N GLN A 104 34.09 -43.84 -44.32
CA GLN A 104 35.50 -43.45 -44.19
C GLN A 104 35.73 -42.38 -43.11
N HIS A 105 36.99 -42.16 -42.72
CA HIS A 105 37.38 -41.74 -41.37
C HIS A 105 38.52 -40.69 -41.39
N SER A 106 38.67 -39.94 -40.30
CA SER A 106 39.80 -39.03 -39.98
C SER A 106 39.66 -37.57 -40.52
N PRO A 107 40.48 -36.58 -40.07
CA PRO A 107 40.01 -35.72 -38.98
C PRO A 107 40.35 -34.21 -39.15
N LYS A 108 40.10 -33.42 -38.07
CA LYS A 108 40.30 -31.96 -37.91
C LYS A 108 39.12 -31.17 -38.53
N HIS A 109 38.58 -30.12 -37.90
CA HIS A 109 39.27 -29.08 -37.13
C HIS A 109 38.52 -28.69 -35.84
N LYS A 110 39.22 -28.16 -34.83
CA LYS A 110 38.57 -27.39 -33.76
C LYS A 110 38.09 -26.07 -34.35
N MET A 111 36.80 -25.77 -34.27
CA MET A 111 36.25 -24.45 -34.60
C MET A 111 35.67 -23.83 -33.33
N VAL A 112 36.02 -22.57 -33.07
CA VAL A 112 35.80 -21.92 -31.77
C VAL A 112 34.42 -21.29 -31.70
N ASP A 113 33.50 -21.99 -31.03
CA ASP A 113 32.66 -21.46 -29.94
C ASP A 113 32.32 -19.96 -30.04
N LYS A 114 31.53 -19.60 -31.05
CA LYS A 114 31.11 -18.21 -31.34
C LYS A 114 29.60 -17.97 -31.40
N ASP A 115 28.81 -19.01 -31.65
CA ASP A 115 27.35 -18.92 -31.68
C ASP A 115 26.72 -18.86 -30.27
N ASP A 116 27.52 -19.14 -29.25
CA ASP A 116 27.07 -19.36 -27.88
C ASP A 116 26.40 -18.17 -27.16
N PRO A 117 26.72 -16.89 -27.45
CA PRO A 117 25.94 -15.77 -26.92
C PRO A 117 24.56 -15.64 -27.59
N TYR A 118 24.47 -15.95 -28.89
CA TYR A 118 23.27 -15.71 -29.69
C TYR A 118 22.12 -16.64 -29.27
N TRP A 119 22.38 -17.96 -29.19
CA TRP A 119 21.35 -18.89 -28.74
C TRP A 119 20.96 -18.65 -27.26
N ARG A 120 21.92 -18.29 -26.39
CA ARG A 120 21.62 -17.95 -24.99
C ARG A 120 20.69 -16.75 -24.88
N THR A 121 20.95 -15.67 -25.64
CA THR A 121 20.07 -14.48 -25.65
C THR A 121 18.68 -14.77 -26.22
N HIS A 122 18.58 -15.53 -27.31
CA HIS A 122 17.30 -15.99 -27.85
C HIS A 122 16.50 -16.78 -26.81
N ASN A 123 17.15 -17.71 -26.10
CA ASN A 123 16.53 -18.51 -25.04
C ASN A 123 16.19 -17.70 -23.78
N ILE A 124 16.83 -16.55 -23.53
CA ILE A 124 16.39 -15.60 -22.49
C ILE A 124 15.11 -14.88 -22.96
N GLY A 125 15.10 -14.34 -24.18
CA GLY A 125 13.93 -13.65 -24.77
C GLY A 125 12.68 -14.54 -24.79
N TRP A 126 12.81 -15.77 -25.30
CA TRP A 126 11.70 -16.73 -25.36
C TRP A 126 11.13 -17.06 -23.96
N ARG A 127 11.99 -17.25 -22.95
CA ARG A 127 11.55 -17.46 -21.56
C ARG A 127 10.81 -16.25 -20.99
N LEU A 128 11.26 -15.02 -21.26
CA LEU A 128 10.56 -13.80 -20.83
C LEU A 128 9.18 -13.67 -21.48
N VAL A 129 9.05 -13.98 -22.78
CA VAL A 129 7.75 -14.04 -23.49
C VAL A 129 6.85 -15.13 -22.91
N ARG A 130 7.39 -16.33 -22.67
CA ARG A 130 6.68 -17.45 -22.01
C ARG A 130 6.14 -17.03 -20.63
N ARG A 131 6.97 -16.40 -19.80
CA ARG A 131 6.62 -15.89 -18.46
C ARG A 131 5.52 -14.84 -18.51
N ARG A 132 5.58 -13.89 -19.46
CA ARG A 132 4.53 -12.88 -19.70
C ARG A 132 3.21 -13.52 -20.13
N SER A 133 3.25 -14.51 -21.03
CA SER A 133 2.06 -15.27 -21.46
C SER A 133 1.42 -16.04 -20.30
N MET A 134 2.22 -16.69 -19.45
CA MET A 134 1.74 -17.41 -18.25
C MET A 134 1.11 -16.45 -17.23
N PHE A 135 1.68 -15.26 -17.03
CA PHE A 135 1.09 -14.22 -16.17
C PHE A 135 -0.28 -13.73 -16.72
N LEU A 136 -0.38 -13.46 -18.03
CA LEU A 136 -1.64 -13.09 -18.68
C LEU A 136 -2.67 -14.23 -18.72
N ARG A 137 -2.24 -15.49 -18.63
CA ARG A 137 -3.14 -16.65 -18.43
C ARG A 137 -3.66 -16.71 -17.00
N ARG A 138 -2.80 -16.51 -15.99
CA ARG A 138 -3.18 -16.42 -14.58
C ARG A 138 -4.21 -15.30 -14.33
N GLN A 139 -4.00 -14.13 -14.94
CA GLN A 139 -4.91 -13.00 -14.88
C GLN A 139 -6.30 -13.36 -15.46
N ARG A 140 -6.35 -13.85 -16.70
CA ARG A 140 -7.62 -14.29 -17.32
C ARG A 140 -8.34 -15.40 -16.54
N LEU A 141 -7.61 -16.39 -16.00
CA LEU A 141 -8.22 -17.44 -15.16
C LEU A 141 -8.83 -16.87 -13.87
N ASN A 142 -8.16 -15.92 -13.23
CA ASN A 142 -8.69 -15.20 -12.08
C ASN A 142 -9.94 -14.39 -12.45
N ASP A 143 -9.96 -13.74 -13.61
CA ASP A 143 -11.07 -12.89 -14.05
C ASP A 143 -12.30 -13.72 -14.43
N CYS A 144 -12.10 -14.89 -15.07
CA CYS A 144 -13.15 -15.89 -15.26
C CYS A 144 -13.66 -16.43 -13.91
N ALA A 145 -12.77 -16.73 -12.95
CA ALA A 145 -13.17 -17.18 -11.62
C ALA A 145 -13.98 -16.11 -10.87
N LEU A 146 -13.60 -14.83 -10.99
CA LEU A 146 -14.37 -13.71 -10.44
C LEU A 146 -15.75 -13.62 -11.08
N ALA A 147 -15.84 -13.68 -12.42
CA ALA A 147 -17.11 -13.61 -13.13
C ALA A 147 -18.08 -14.75 -12.75
N VAL A 148 -17.58 -16.01 -12.71
CA VAL A 148 -18.37 -17.17 -12.29
C VAL A 148 -18.70 -17.11 -10.79
N GLY A 149 -17.79 -16.60 -9.95
CA GLY A 149 -18.03 -16.38 -8.52
C GLY A 149 -19.13 -15.36 -8.23
N ILE A 150 -19.10 -14.21 -8.92
CA ILE A 150 -20.16 -13.19 -8.84
C ILE A 150 -21.47 -13.76 -9.37
N PHE A 151 -21.46 -14.43 -10.53
CA PHE A 151 -22.65 -15.08 -11.09
C PHE A 151 -23.27 -16.07 -10.09
N GLY A 152 -22.48 -16.93 -9.46
CA GLY A 152 -22.96 -17.88 -8.45
C GLY A 152 -23.58 -17.22 -7.21
N VAL A 153 -23.08 -16.04 -6.78
CA VAL A 153 -23.70 -15.25 -5.70
C VAL A 153 -25.00 -14.59 -6.16
N VAL A 154 -25.02 -13.97 -7.35
CA VAL A 154 -26.22 -13.33 -7.92
C VAL A 154 -27.33 -14.35 -8.13
N MET A 155 -27.03 -15.52 -8.71
CA MET A 155 -27.99 -16.61 -8.90
C MET A 155 -28.55 -17.14 -7.58
N MET A 156 -27.75 -17.15 -6.50
CA MET A 156 -28.20 -17.55 -5.15
C MET A 156 -29.10 -16.50 -4.49
N VAL A 157 -28.77 -15.21 -4.60
CA VAL A 157 -29.64 -14.13 -4.13
C VAL A 157 -30.97 -14.17 -4.89
N MET A 158 -30.90 -14.35 -6.21
CA MET A 158 -32.08 -14.51 -7.07
C MET A 158 -32.93 -15.73 -6.67
N GLU A 159 -32.32 -16.90 -6.42
CA GLU A 159 -33.03 -18.10 -5.96
C GLU A 159 -33.70 -17.89 -4.60
N THR A 160 -33.02 -17.20 -3.67
CA THR A 160 -33.54 -16.92 -2.33
C THR A 160 -34.74 -15.97 -2.35
N GLU A 161 -34.69 -14.91 -3.17
CA GLU A 161 -35.81 -13.97 -3.28
C GLU A 161 -37.01 -14.53 -4.05
N LEU A 162 -36.79 -15.22 -5.18
CA LEU A 162 -37.87 -15.79 -5.99
C LEU A 162 -38.52 -17.03 -5.36
N SER A 163 -37.76 -17.82 -4.56
CA SER A 163 -38.30 -18.94 -3.77
C SER A 163 -39.17 -18.50 -2.58
N TRP A 164 -39.20 -17.21 -2.28
CA TRP A 164 -40.15 -16.59 -1.37
C TRP A 164 -41.27 -15.85 -2.10
N SER A 165 -40.93 -15.08 -3.14
CA SER A 165 -41.86 -14.13 -3.76
C SER A 165 -42.73 -14.69 -4.89
N VAL A 166 -42.34 -15.80 -5.55
CA VAL A 166 -43.00 -16.22 -6.80
C VAL A 166 -43.24 -17.73 -6.91
N TYR A 167 -42.30 -18.58 -6.45
CA TYR A 167 -42.45 -20.04 -6.55
C TYR A 167 -42.19 -20.75 -5.22
N SER A 168 -42.88 -21.87 -4.98
CA SER A 168 -42.57 -22.76 -3.85
C SER A 168 -41.18 -23.40 -4.01
N LYS A 169 -40.46 -23.62 -2.90
CA LYS A 169 -39.19 -24.38 -2.86
C LYS A 169 -39.31 -25.81 -3.44
N SER A 170 -40.51 -26.38 -3.50
CA SER A 170 -40.77 -27.69 -4.13
C SER A 170 -40.94 -27.65 -5.65
N SER A 171 -40.84 -26.47 -6.29
CA SER A 171 -41.02 -26.32 -7.73
C SER A 171 -39.76 -26.67 -8.54
N ILE A 172 -39.98 -27.03 -9.81
CA ILE A 172 -38.92 -27.29 -10.80
C ILE A 172 -37.98 -26.07 -10.93
N TYR A 173 -38.49 -24.85 -10.72
CA TYR A 173 -37.71 -23.61 -10.78
C TYR A 173 -36.65 -23.51 -9.67
N SER A 174 -36.96 -23.84 -8.41
CA SER A 174 -35.96 -23.88 -7.32
C SER A 174 -34.89 -24.94 -7.60
N LEU A 175 -35.30 -26.15 -8.06
CA LEU A 175 -34.38 -27.22 -8.41
C LEU A 175 -33.45 -26.82 -9.57
N THR A 176 -33.97 -26.15 -10.60
CA THR A 176 -33.20 -25.65 -11.75
C THR A 176 -32.21 -24.56 -11.34
N LEU A 177 -32.61 -23.63 -10.47
CA LEU A 177 -31.71 -22.57 -10.00
C LEU A 177 -30.61 -23.14 -9.08
N LYS A 178 -30.94 -24.08 -8.18
CA LYS A 178 -29.94 -24.79 -7.36
C LYS A 178 -28.99 -25.66 -8.18
N SER A 179 -29.45 -26.27 -9.27
CA SER A 179 -28.56 -27.02 -10.17
C SER A 179 -27.64 -26.10 -10.99
N VAL A 180 -28.13 -24.95 -11.48
CA VAL A 180 -27.28 -23.93 -12.14
C VAL A 180 -26.25 -23.34 -11.17
N ILE A 181 -26.64 -23.09 -9.91
CA ILE A 181 -25.70 -22.70 -8.85
C ILE A 181 -24.63 -23.78 -8.69
N SER A 182 -25.00 -25.05 -8.53
CA SER A 182 -24.04 -26.16 -8.36
C SER A 182 -23.10 -26.35 -9.57
N VAL A 183 -23.60 -26.25 -10.80
CA VAL A 183 -22.76 -26.26 -12.01
C VAL A 183 -21.78 -25.08 -12.01
N SER A 184 -22.21 -23.89 -11.58
CA SER A 184 -21.31 -22.73 -11.45
C SER A 184 -20.22 -22.94 -10.38
N THR A 185 -20.50 -23.66 -9.29
CA THR A 185 -19.48 -23.95 -8.26
C THR A 185 -18.45 -24.96 -8.76
N LEU A 186 -18.87 -25.99 -9.50
CA LEU A 186 -17.95 -26.95 -10.12
C LEU A 186 -17.03 -26.29 -11.15
N ILE A 187 -17.58 -25.39 -11.99
CA ILE A 187 -16.78 -24.59 -12.92
C ILE A 187 -15.79 -23.69 -12.16
N LEU A 188 -16.23 -23.03 -11.09
CA LEU A 188 -15.40 -22.16 -10.26
C LEU A 188 -14.25 -22.92 -9.57
N ILE A 189 -14.52 -24.11 -9.02
CA ILE A 189 -13.53 -25.03 -8.45
C ILE A 189 -12.49 -25.39 -9.52
N GLY A 190 -12.93 -25.77 -10.72
CA GLY A 190 -12.04 -26.05 -11.85
C GLY A 190 -11.15 -24.86 -12.24
N LEU A 191 -11.69 -23.64 -12.24
CA LEU A 191 -10.95 -22.41 -12.53
C LEU A 191 -9.92 -22.08 -11.43
N ILE A 192 -10.23 -22.31 -10.15
CA ILE A 192 -9.31 -22.10 -9.02
C ILE A 192 -8.16 -23.14 -9.05
N ILE A 193 -8.47 -24.40 -9.34
CA ILE A 193 -7.46 -25.44 -9.56
C ILE A 193 -6.55 -25.04 -10.74
N ALA A 194 -7.13 -24.65 -11.88
CA ALA A 194 -6.36 -24.21 -13.06
C ALA A 194 -5.48 -22.97 -12.76
N TYR A 195 -5.97 -22.03 -11.96
CA TYR A 195 -5.21 -20.87 -11.49
C TYR A 195 -4.00 -21.29 -10.63
N HIS A 196 -4.17 -22.19 -9.64
CA HIS A 196 -3.07 -22.66 -8.81
C HIS A 196 -2.09 -23.57 -9.56
N CYS A 197 -2.54 -24.35 -10.55
CA CYS A 197 -1.68 -25.07 -11.47
C CYS A 197 -0.81 -24.12 -12.31
N CYS A 198 -1.40 -23.03 -12.84
CA CYS A 198 -0.63 -22.00 -13.56
C CYS A 198 0.36 -21.26 -12.62
N GLU A 199 0.01 -21.10 -11.34
CA GLU A 199 0.92 -20.52 -10.33
C GLU A 199 2.08 -21.47 -9.98
N VAL A 200 1.84 -22.79 -9.83
CA VAL A 200 2.91 -23.79 -9.71
C VAL A 200 3.83 -23.73 -10.91
N GLN A 201 3.28 -23.77 -12.13
CA GLN A 201 4.06 -23.75 -13.36
C GLN A 201 4.91 -22.48 -13.51
N LEU A 202 4.41 -21.33 -13.03
CA LEU A 202 5.17 -20.08 -12.99
C LEU A 202 6.33 -20.15 -11.98
N TYR A 203 6.10 -20.66 -10.77
CA TYR A 203 7.12 -20.79 -9.72
C TYR A 203 8.22 -21.81 -10.09
N VAL A 204 7.82 -22.95 -10.66
CA VAL A 204 8.75 -23.98 -11.20
C VAL A 204 9.62 -23.37 -12.30
N HIS A 205 9.04 -22.58 -13.21
CA HIS A 205 9.77 -21.90 -14.28
C HIS A 205 10.73 -20.81 -13.76
N ASP A 206 10.34 -20.09 -12.71
CA ASP A 206 11.15 -19.05 -12.08
C ASP A 206 12.37 -19.62 -11.33
N ILE A 207 12.26 -20.85 -10.81
CA ILE A 207 13.39 -21.60 -10.20
C ILE A 207 14.21 -22.38 -11.24
N GLY A 208 13.60 -22.78 -12.36
CA GLY A 208 14.23 -23.65 -13.36
C GLY A 208 14.25 -25.13 -12.99
N ALA A 209 13.44 -25.55 -12.02
CA ALA A 209 13.29 -26.96 -11.65
C ALA A 209 12.52 -27.75 -12.72
N ALA A 210 12.82 -29.04 -12.88
CA ALA A 210 12.04 -29.94 -13.73
C ALA A 210 10.76 -30.43 -13.03
N ASP A 211 10.86 -30.81 -11.74
CA ASP A 211 9.78 -31.42 -10.99
C ASP A 211 8.89 -30.41 -10.26
N TRP A 212 7.61 -30.37 -10.64
CA TRP A 212 6.59 -29.57 -9.96
C TRP A 212 6.37 -29.98 -8.50
N ARG A 213 6.73 -31.21 -8.12
CA ARG A 213 6.63 -31.72 -6.75
C ARG A 213 7.48 -30.91 -5.77
N ILE A 214 8.66 -30.45 -6.22
CA ILE A 214 9.58 -29.62 -5.42
C ILE A 214 8.95 -28.25 -5.08
N ALA A 215 8.03 -27.76 -5.92
CA ALA A 215 7.30 -26.52 -5.70
C ALA A 215 6.03 -26.65 -4.84
N MET A 216 5.70 -27.86 -4.35
CA MET A 216 4.42 -28.13 -3.68
C MET A 216 4.63 -28.44 -2.19
N THR A 217 4.77 -27.41 -1.37
CA THR A 217 4.86 -27.55 0.09
C THR A 217 3.51 -27.93 0.72
N THR A 218 3.58 -28.59 1.88
CA THR A 218 2.41 -28.94 2.73
C THR A 218 1.53 -27.73 3.01
N ASP A 219 2.14 -26.61 3.38
CA ASP A 219 1.44 -25.39 3.79
C ASP A 219 0.70 -24.76 2.61
N ARG A 220 1.29 -24.81 1.42
CA ARG A 220 0.65 -24.33 0.19
C ARG A 220 -0.47 -25.26 -0.25
N LEU A 221 -0.31 -26.57 -0.11
CA LEU A 221 -1.40 -27.54 -0.33
C LEU A 221 -2.56 -27.32 0.65
N ALA A 222 -2.27 -27.09 1.94
CA ALA A 222 -3.28 -26.83 2.96
C ALA A 222 -4.06 -25.53 2.69
N LEU A 223 -3.38 -24.46 2.27
CA LEU A 223 -4.03 -23.21 1.87
C LEU A 223 -4.91 -23.38 0.62
N ILE A 224 -4.46 -24.15 -0.38
CA ILE A 224 -5.27 -24.48 -1.56
C ILE A 224 -6.49 -25.33 -1.17
N ALA A 225 -6.32 -26.33 -0.30
CA ALA A 225 -7.43 -27.16 0.17
C ALA A 225 -8.47 -26.33 0.96
N LEU A 226 -8.03 -25.39 1.80
CA LEU A 226 -8.90 -24.46 2.51
C LEU A 226 -9.65 -23.53 1.55
N GLU A 227 -8.97 -23.02 0.52
CA GLU A 227 -9.60 -22.18 -0.51
C GLU A 227 -10.67 -22.94 -1.32
N LEU A 228 -10.37 -24.18 -1.70
CA LEU A 228 -11.32 -25.05 -2.40
C LEU A 228 -12.51 -25.42 -1.51
N ALA A 229 -12.29 -25.75 -0.23
CA ALA A 229 -13.35 -26.02 0.73
C ALA A 229 -14.26 -24.79 0.95
N ALA A 230 -13.66 -23.60 1.14
CA ALA A 230 -14.39 -22.35 1.30
C ALA A 230 -15.27 -21.99 0.10
N VAL A 231 -14.84 -22.34 -1.12
CA VAL A 231 -15.61 -22.10 -2.35
C VAL A 231 -16.62 -23.22 -2.64
N ALA A 232 -16.34 -24.46 -2.24
CA ALA A 232 -17.23 -25.61 -2.41
C ALA A 232 -18.53 -25.51 -1.58
N ILE A 233 -18.57 -24.68 -0.53
CA ILE A 233 -19.81 -24.40 0.22
C ILE A 233 -20.81 -23.69 -0.71
N HIS A 234 -21.99 -24.31 -0.89
CA HIS A 234 -23.16 -23.77 -1.57
C HIS A 234 -24.42 -24.57 -1.22
N PRO A 235 -25.63 -23.98 -1.32
CA PRO A 235 -26.87 -24.75 -1.26
C PRO A 235 -26.93 -25.75 -2.42
N TYR A 236 -26.79 -27.04 -2.10
CA TYR A 236 -26.81 -28.14 -3.06
C TYR A 236 -28.25 -28.62 -3.34
N PRO A 237 -28.61 -28.98 -4.59
CA PRO A 237 -29.92 -29.55 -4.92
C PRO A 237 -30.07 -31.02 -4.41
N VAL A 238 -30.28 -31.20 -3.11
CA VAL A 238 -30.45 -32.53 -2.47
C VAL A 238 -31.57 -33.36 -3.13
N GLY A 239 -32.71 -32.72 -3.42
CA GLY A 239 -33.91 -33.38 -3.92
C GLY A 239 -33.85 -34.02 -5.31
N LEU A 240 -32.70 -33.99 -6.01
CA LEU A 240 -32.55 -34.67 -7.31
C LEU A 240 -32.62 -36.19 -7.16
N LEU A 241 -32.16 -36.74 -6.03
CA LEU A 241 -32.28 -38.17 -5.73
C LEU A 241 -33.69 -38.54 -5.20
N ASP A 242 -34.25 -37.74 -4.30
CA ASP A 242 -35.60 -37.98 -3.74
C ASP A 242 -36.74 -37.78 -4.75
N TYR A 243 -36.52 -37.00 -5.82
CA TYR A 243 -37.46 -36.92 -6.95
C TYR A 243 -37.55 -38.24 -7.71
N PHE A 244 -36.44 -38.98 -7.84
CA PHE A 244 -36.42 -40.32 -8.42
C PHE A 244 -36.87 -41.40 -7.44
N GLN A 245 -36.63 -41.22 -6.14
CA GLN A 245 -36.84 -42.25 -5.12
C GLN A 245 -37.82 -41.78 -4.05
N GLN A 246 -39.11 -42.10 -4.25
CA GLN A 246 -40.27 -41.62 -3.47
C GLN A 246 -40.25 -41.97 -1.98
N ARG A 247 -39.39 -41.34 -1.16
CA ARG A 247 -39.22 -41.64 0.26
C ARG A 247 -39.48 -40.40 1.13
N LYS A 248 -40.77 -40.11 1.38
CA LYS A 248 -41.21 -39.03 2.29
C LYS A 248 -40.72 -39.26 3.73
N ILE A 249 -39.57 -38.70 4.06
CA ILE A 249 -39.15 -38.44 5.44
C ILE A 249 -39.56 -37.00 5.78
N ARG A 250 -40.31 -36.80 6.87
CA ARG A 250 -40.69 -35.45 7.34
C ARG A 250 -39.53 -34.86 8.16
N MET A 251 -38.67 -34.06 7.52
CA MET A 251 -37.55 -33.35 8.18
C MET A 251 -37.58 -31.82 7.96
N THR A 252 -38.75 -31.30 7.55
CA THR A 252 -38.97 -30.05 6.78
C THR A 252 -38.67 -28.72 7.48
N LEU A 253 -38.09 -28.72 8.68
CA LEU A 253 -37.67 -27.49 9.39
C LEU A 253 -36.14 -27.33 9.39
N SER A 254 -35.40 -28.42 9.62
CA SER A 254 -33.94 -28.41 9.72
C SER A 254 -33.27 -28.15 8.37
N GLU A 255 -33.85 -28.68 7.28
CA GLU A 255 -33.32 -28.51 5.91
C GLU A 255 -33.31 -27.04 5.48
N THR A 256 -34.36 -26.27 5.81
CA THR A 256 -34.46 -24.86 5.44
C THR A 256 -33.54 -23.94 6.24
N GLU A 257 -33.25 -24.26 7.50
CA GLU A 257 -32.22 -23.55 8.28
C GLU A 257 -30.82 -23.88 7.77
N LEU A 258 -30.57 -25.16 7.43
CA LEU A 258 -29.30 -25.59 6.84
C LEU A 258 -29.04 -24.90 5.49
N GLU A 259 -30.05 -24.77 4.61
CA GLU A 259 -29.94 -24.03 3.35
C GLU A 259 -29.46 -22.59 3.55
N ILE A 260 -30.01 -21.88 4.56
CA ILE A 260 -29.65 -20.48 4.86
C ILE A 260 -28.22 -20.39 5.43
N VAL A 261 -27.86 -21.28 6.36
CA VAL A 261 -26.51 -21.38 6.92
C VAL A 261 -25.47 -21.74 5.85
N LEU A 262 -25.85 -22.47 4.80
CA LEU A 262 -24.99 -22.84 3.67
C LEU A 262 -24.99 -21.79 2.55
N ALA A 263 -25.96 -20.88 2.52
CA ALA A 263 -26.01 -19.73 1.62
C ALA A 263 -25.12 -18.57 2.07
N LEU A 264 -25.11 -18.22 3.37
CA LEU A 264 -24.30 -17.10 3.89
C LEU A 264 -22.79 -17.19 3.54
N PRO A 265 -22.11 -18.36 3.59
CA PRO A 265 -20.72 -18.50 3.16
C PRO A 265 -20.49 -18.25 1.67
N MET A 266 -21.51 -18.24 0.80
CA MET A 266 -21.35 -17.92 -0.63
C MET A 266 -20.76 -16.51 -0.83
N PHE A 267 -21.06 -15.56 0.06
CA PHE A 267 -20.47 -14.21 0.04
C PHE A 267 -18.96 -14.20 0.33
N LEU A 268 -18.40 -15.26 0.93
CA LEU A 268 -16.95 -15.38 1.10
C LEU A 268 -16.23 -15.29 -0.25
N ARG A 269 -16.85 -15.76 -1.35
CA ARG A 269 -16.32 -15.68 -2.73
C ARG A 269 -15.99 -14.26 -3.19
N LEU A 270 -16.50 -13.22 -2.52
CA LEU A 270 -16.07 -11.84 -2.74
C LEU A 270 -14.56 -11.62 -2.46
N TYR A 271 -13.85 -12.55 -1.78
CA TYR A 271 -12.39 -12.53 -1.71
C TYR A 271 -11.73 -12.55 -3.11
N LEU A 272 -12.38 -13.15 -4.11
CA LEU A 272 -11.91 -13.18 -5.50
C LEU A 272 -11.84 -11.77 -6.11
N LEU A 273 -12.72 -10.85 -5.69
CA LEU A 273 -12.66 -9.45 -6.13
C LEU A 273 -11.41 -8.77 -5.56
N GLY A 274 -11.09 -9.03 -4.28
CA GLY A 274 -9.85 -8.59 -3.66
C GLY A 274 -8.61 -9.13 -4.37
N ARG A 275 -8.61 -10.42 -4.74
CA ARG A 275 -7.54 -11.03 -5.55
C ARG A 275 -7.42 -10.36 -6.92
N ALA A 276 -8.53 -10.12 -7.61
CA ALA A 276 -8.55 -9.45 -8.91
C ALA A 276 -7.99 -8.01 -8.84
N MET A 277 -8.42 -7.22 -7.85
CA MET A 277 -7.88 -5.86 -7.65
C MET A 277 -6.35 -5.87 -7.41
N MET A 278 -5.84 -6.82 -6.64
CA MET A 278 -4.39 -6.98 -6.45
C MET A 278 -3.67 -7.40 -7.74
N LEU A 279 -4.29 -8.26 -8.56
CA LEU A 279 -3.69 -8.83 -9.78
C LEU A 279 -3.77 -7.90 -11.00
N HIS A 280 -4.72 -6.97 -11.04
CA HIS A 280 -4.84 -5.93 -12.09
C HIS A 280 -4.13 -4.61 -11.74
N SER A 281 -3.81 -4.36 -10.47
CA SER A 281 -3.16 -3.11 -10.06
C SER A 281 -1.77 -2.98 -10.69
N ARG A 282 -1.64 -2.02 -11.61
CA ARG A 282 -0.38 -1.71 -12.34
C ARG A 282 0.79 -1.45 -11.39
N LEU A 283 0.52 -0.85 -10.22
CA LEU A 283 1.51 -0.49 -9.20
C LEU A 283 2.36 -1.68 -8.73
N PHE A 284 1.78 -2.88 -8.65
CA PHE A 284 2.44 -4.10 -8.14
C PHE A 284 2.74 -5.15 -9.24
N THR A 285 2.31 -4.87 -10.47
CA THR A 285 2.47 -5.78 -11.62
C THR A 285 3.49 -5.28 -12.65
N ASP A 286 3.85 -3.99 -12.60
CA ASP A 286 4.88 -3.40 -13.43
C ASP A 286 6.27 -4.04 -13.23
N THR A 287 7.11 -3.93 -14.27
CA THR A 287 8.46 -4.46 -14.30
C THR A 287 9.43 -3.63 -13.45
N ALA A 288 9.28 -2.30 -13.39
CA ALA A 288 10.15 -1.44 -12.61
C ALA A 288 9.87 -1.57 -11.10
N SER A 289 8.60 -1.67 -10.68
CA SER A 289 8.31 -1.95 -9.27
C SER A 289 8.84 -3.33 -8.87
N ARG A 290 8.70 -4.36 -9.71
CA ARG A 290 9.27 -5.70 -9.47
C ARG A 290 10.79 -5.73 -9.38
N SER A 291 11.52 -4.97 -10.22
CA SER A 291 12.99 -4.91 -10.13
C SER A 291 13.45 -4.17 -8.86
N ILE A 292 12.79 -3.07 -8.50
CA ILE A 292 13.03 -2.35 -7.23
C ILE A 292 12.77 -3.27 -6.03
N GLY A 293 11.69 -4.05 -6.04
CA GLY A 293 11.41 -5.03 -4.98
C GLY A 293 12.48 -6.12 -4.87
N ALA A 294 12.94 -6.67 -6.00
CA ALA A 294 14.03 -7.65 -6.02
C ALA A 294 15.36 -7.08 -5.47
N LEU A 295 15.73 -5.86 -5.86
CA LEU A 295 16.91 -5.16 -5.33
C LEU A 295 16.85 -4.95 -3.81
N ASN A 296 15.66 -4.68 -3.28
CA ASN A 296 15.43 -4.52 -1.83
C ASN A 296 15.10 -5.83 -1.09
N LYS A 297 15.11 -6.99 -1.78
CA LYS A 297 14.67 -8.31 -1.26
C LYS A 297 13.23 -8.32 -0.69
N ILE A 298 12.36 -7.45 -1.20
CA ILE A 298 10.96 -7.33 -0.78
C ILE A 298 10.08 -8.23 -1.66
N HIS A 299 9.42 -9.20 -1.04
CA HIS A 299 8.43 -10.05 -1.71
C HIS A 299 7.06 -9.34 -1.79
N PHE A 300 6.45 -9.32 -2.98
CA PHE A 300 5.15 -8.70 -3.27
C PHE A 300 3.98 -9.52 -2.70
N ASN A 301 3.85 -9.49 -1.38
CA ASN A 301 2.80 -10.19 -0.64
C ASN A 301 1.47 -9.44 -0.69
N THR A 302 0.35 -10.17 -0.60
CA THR A 302 -1.01 -9.59 -0.49
C THR A 302 -1.13 -8.62 0.69
N ARG A 303 -0.49 -8.96 1.82
CA ARG A 303 -0.38 -8.10 3.02
C ARG A 303 0.38 -6.79 2.77
N PHE A 304 1.31 -6.76 1.82
CA PHE A 304 2.01 -5.53 1.41
C PHE A 304 1.08 -4.66 0.55
N VAL A 305 0.42 -5.26 -0.45
CA VAL A 305 -0.55 -4.56 -1.31
C VAL A 305 -1.69 -3.93 -0.49
N GLY A 306 -2.28 -4.68 0.45
CA GLY A 306 -3.31 -4.17 1.35
C GLY A 306 -2.82 -3.01 2.24
N LYS A 307 -1.60 -3.08 2.75
CA LYS A 307 -0.97 -1.97 3.49
C LYS A 307 -0.80 -0.73 2.61
N THR A 308 -0.29 -0.88 1.38
CA THR A 308 -0.12 0.24 0.45
C THR A 308 -1.46 0.89 0.07
N LEU A 309 -2.50 0.11 -0.22
CA LEU A 309 -3.84 0.65 -0.49
C LEU A 309 -4.38 1.45 0.71
N MET A 310 -4.20 0.92 1.93
CA MET A 310 -4.60 1.59 3.18
C MET A 310 -3.72 2.79 3.58
N THR A 311 -2.53 2.99 3.00
CA THR A 311 -1.76 4.23 3.19
C THR A 311 -2.02 5.28 2.11
N THR A 312 -2.23 4.86 0.85
CA THR A 312 -2.50 5.78 -0.26
C THR A 312 -3.94 6.31 -0.25
N TYR A 313 -4.95 5.44 -0.15
CA TYR A 313 -6.37 5.83 -0.25
C TYR A 313 -7.24 5.28 0.90
N PRO A 314 -6.87 5.46 2.19
CA PRO A 314 -7.55 4.84 3.32
C PRO A 314 -9.06 5.11 3.38
N GLY A 315 -9.49 6.36 3.23
CA GLY A 315 -10.90 6.73 3.33
C GLY A 315 -11.77 6.05 2.28
N THR A 316 -11.32 6.04 1.02
CA THR A 316 -12.03 5.39 -0.08
C THR A 316 -12.13 3.87 0.11
N VAL A 317 -11.03 3.22 0.53
CA VAL A 317 -11.01 1.76 0.76
C VAL A 317 -11.91 1.38 1.95
N LEU A 318 -11.84 2.11 3.06
CA LEU A 318 -12.67 1.87 4.24
C LEU A 318 -14.16 2.16 3.98
N MET A 319 -14.48 3.18 3.17
CA MET A 319 -15.86 3.49 2.78
C MET A 319 -16.46 2.37 1.92
N ILE A 320 -15.76 1.95 0.85
CA ILE A 320 -16.22 0.86 -0.03
C ILE A 320 -16.39 -0.44 0.77
N PHE A 321 -15.44 -0.75 1.65
CA PHE A 321 -15.51 -1.91 2.53
C PHE A 321 -16.75 -1.85 3.44
N SER A 322 -16.93 -0.76 4.20
CA SER A 322 -18.06 -0.59 5.13
C SER A 322 -19.42 -0.69 4.42
N VAL A 323 -19.60 0.00 3.30
CA VAL A 323 -20.86 -0.04 2.52
C VAL A 323 -21.12 -1.45 1.97
N SER A 324 -20.08 -2.15 1.49
CA SER A 324 -20.25 -3.54 1.02
C SER A 324 -20.63 -4.50 2.15
N LEU A 325 -20.09 -4.32 3.36
CA LEU A 325 -20.47 -5.09 4.54
C LEU A 325 -21.90 -4.80 4.97
N TRP A 326 -22.35 -3.54 4.95
CA TRP A 326 -23.72 -3.19 5.30
C TRP A 326 -24.73 -3.88 4.38
N ILE A 327 -24.49 -3.89 3.06
CA ILE A 327 -25.38 -4.53 2.09
C ILE A 327 -25.43 -6.06 2.32
N VAL A 328 -24.28 -6.72 2.51
CA VAL A 328 -24.21 -8.18 2.72
C VAL A 328 -24.81 -8.58 4.07
N ALA A 329 -24.52 -7.84 5.14
CA ALA A 329 -25.06 -8.12 6.47
C ALA A 329 -26.56 -7.82 6.56
N ALA A 330 -27.06 -6.75 5.93
CA ALA A 330 -28.49 -6.44 5.88
C ALA A 330 -29.28 -7.50 5.09
N TRP A 331 -28.74 -7.97 3.96
CA TRP A 331 -29.35 -9.08 3.22
C TRP A 331 -29.34 -10.38 4.04
N GLY A 332 -28.21 -10.74 4.66
CA GLY A 332 -28.12 -11.96 5.48
C GLY A 332 -29.03 -11.93 6.70
N LEU A 333 -29.11 -10.78 7.39
CA LEU A 333 -30.02 -10.57 8.52
C LEU A 333 -31.48 -10.65 8.07
N HIS A 334 -31.84 -10.00 6.95
CA HIS A 334 -33.18 -10.11 6.38
C HIS A 334 -33.53 -11.58 6.13
N VAL A 335 -32.69 -12.35 5.45
CA VAL A 335 -32.99 -13.76 5.12
C VAL A 335 -33.12 -14.64 6.36
N CYS A 336 -32.33 -14.40 7.41
CA CYS A 336 -32.45 -15.17 8.65
C CYS A 336 -33.71 -14.83 9.46
N GLU A 337 -34.08 -13.55 9.63
CA GLU A 337 -35.30 -13.19 10.38
C GLU A 337 -36.60 -13.42 9.56
N ARG A 338 -36.54 -13.46 8.22
CA ARG A 338 -37.67 -13.74 7.30
C ARG A 338 -38.33 -15.09 7.51
N HIS A 339 -37.64 -16.06 8.14
CA HIS A 339 -38.25 -17.34 8.50
C HIS A 339 -39.15 -17.26 9.76
N HIS A 340 -38.94 -16.27 10.64
CA HIS A 340 -39.70 -16.13 11.88
C HIS A 340 -40.97 -15.29 11.70
N ASN A 341 -40.90 -14.18 10.96
CA ASN A 341 -42.01 -13.24 10.77
C ASN A 341 -42.63 -13.35 9.36
N TYR A 342 -43.71 -14.12 9.24
CA TYR A 342 -44.41 -14.38 7.98
C TYR A 342 -45.24 -13.20 7.42
N ARG A 343 -45.52 -12.16 8.21
CA ARG A 343 -46.66 -11.25 7.96
C ARG A 343 -46.37 -9.91 7.29
N ASP A 344 -45.14 -9.40 7.37
CA ASP A 344 -44.76 -8.09 6.83
C ASP A 344 -43.66 -8.25 5.78
N LEU A 345 -43.86 -7.68 4.59
CA LEU A 345 -43.09 -8.03 3.38
C LEU A 345 -42.33 -6.87 2.73
N SER A 346 -42.53 -5.62 3.19
CA SER A 346 -41.97 -4.43 2.53
C SER A 346 -41.13 -3.50 3.42
N SER A 347 -41.15 -3.65 4.75
CA SER A 347 -40.35 -2.83 5.67
C SER A 347 -38.98 -3.50 5.97
N ASN A 348 -38.99 -4.84 6.10
CA ASN A 348 -37.92 -5.65 6.68
C ASN A 348 -36.51 -5.40 6.11
N TYR A 349 -36.33 -5.14 4.81
CA TYR A 349 -34.99 -4.91 4.26
C TYR A 349 -34.42 -3.53 4.62
N MET A 350 -35.27 -2.49 4.63
CA MET A 350 -34.85 -1.16 5.08
C MET A 350 -34.63 -1.13 6.60
N GLU A 351 -35.45 -1.85 7.35
CA GLU A 351 -35.28 -2.04 8.80
C GLU A 351 -34.02 -2.85 9.13
N ALA A 352 -33.72 -3.93 8.39
CA ALA A 352 -32.47 -4.68 8.52
C ALA A 352 -31.24 -3.84 8.15
N LEU A 353 -31.33 -2.98 7.12
CA LEU A 353 -30.24 -2.07 6.73
C LEU A 353 -30.01 -0.98 7.78
N TRP A 354 -31.09 -0.37 8.31
CA TRP A 354 -31.05 0.54 9.44
C TRP A 354 -30.38 -0.12 10.65
N MET A 355 -30.91 -1.26 11.09
CA MET A 355 -30.43 -2.03 12.24
C MET A 355 -28.96 -2.46 12.09
N VAL A 356 -28.54 -2.92 10.91
CA VAL A 356 -27.13 -3.25 10.60
C VAL A 356 -26.23 -2.01 10.68
N SER A 357 -26.66 -0.87 10.15
CA SER A 357 -25.87 0.37 10.24
C SER A 357 -25.74 0.87 11.69
N VAL A 358 -26.83 0.84 12.48
CA VAL A 358 -26.88 1.18 13.91
C VAL A 358 -26.02 0.23 14.75
N THR A 359 -25.99 -1.07 14.40
CA THR A 359 -25.14 -2.09 15.05
C THR A 359 -23.67 -1.92 14.69
N PHE A 360 -23.34 -1.68 13.42
CA PHE A 360 -21.97 -1.46 12.93
C PHE A 360 -21.35 -0.18 13.51
N LEU A 361 -22.15 0.87 13.70
CA LEU A 361 -21.77 2.11 14.38
C LEU A 361 -21.71 1.96 15.91
N SER A 362 -22.03 0.78 16.46
CA SER A 362 -22.09 0.51 17.91
C SER A 362 -23.02 1.43 18.71
N ILE A 363 -24.11 1.90 18.09
CA ILE A 363 -25.11 2.78 18.72
C ILE A 363 -26.17 1.96 19.46
N GLY A 364 -26.76 0.96 18.80
CA GLY A 364 -27.66 -0.02 19.41
C GLY A 364 -28.93 0.54 20.07
N TYR A 365 -29.78 1.26 19.33
CA TYR A 365 -31.01 1.86 19.88
C TYR A 365 -32.00 0.87 20.51
N GLY A 366 -32.03 -0.40 20.05
CA GLY A 366 -32.91 -1.45 20.59
C GLY A 366 -34.36 -1.38 20.10
N ASP A 367 -34.62 -0.58 19.08
CA ASP A 367 -35.89 -0.44 18.35
C ASP A 367 -36.19 -1.65 17.45
N VAL A 368 -35.15 -2.21 16.81
CA VAL A 368 -35.22 -3.47 16.04
C VAL A 368 -34.15 -4.44 16.55
N VAL A 369 -34.54 -5.68 16.84
CA VAL A 369 -33.75 -6.69 17.56
C VAL A 369 -33.90 -8.07 16.88
N PRO A 370 -32.84 -8.91 16.78
CA PRO A 370 -32.95 -10.18 16.08
C PRO A 370 -33.42 -11.29 17.03
N HIS A 371 -34.44 -12.03 16.61
CA HIS A 371 -35.03 -13.11 17.39
C HIS A 371 -34.40 -14.47 17.06
N THR A 372 -33.90 -14.67 15.84
CA THR A 372 -33.24 -15.92 15.45
C THR A 372 -31.79 -16.00 15.92
N TYR A 373 -31.29 -17.22 16.14
CA TYR A 373 -29.88 -17.45 16.46
C TYR A 373 -28.95 -17.02 15.31
N CYS A 374 -29.36 -17.19 14.06
CA CYS A 374 -28.60 -16.68 12.91
C CYS A 374 -28.50 -15.15 12.92
N GLY A 375 -29.63 -14.43 13.03
CA GLY A 375 -29.64 -12.97 13.03
C GLY A 375 -28.78 -12.39 14.16
N ARG A 376 -28.85 -13.00 15.36
CA ARG A 376 -27.96 -12.69 16.49
C ARG A 376 -26.48 -12.89 16.15
N SER A 377 -26.12 -14.00 15.50
CA SER A 377 -24.74 -14.23 15.03
C SER A 377 -24.28 -13.20 14.00
N ILE A 378 -25.14 -12.80 13.06
CA ILE A 378 -24.84 -11.76 12.06
C ILE A 378 -24.63 -10.40 12.75
N CYS A 379 -25.46 -10.03 13.72
CA CYS A 379 -25.29 -8.79 14.49
C CYS A 379 -24.00 -8.78 15.34
N LEU A 380 -23.65 -9.90 15.97
CA LEU A 380 -22.38 -10.04 16.71
C LEU A 380 -21.16 -9.87 15.79
N LEU A 381 -21.15 -10.54 14.63
CA LEU A 381 -20.10 -10.37 13.63
C LEU A 381 -20.04 -8.93 13.10
N THR A 382 -21.20 -8.32 12.83
CA THR A 382 -21.32 -6.93 12.37
C THR A 382 -20.74 -5.95 13.39
N GLY A 383 -21.01 -6.14 14.68
CA GLY A 383 -20.45 -5.31 15.75
C GLY A 383 -18.92 -5.45 15.88
N ILE A 384 -18.39 -6.68 15.80
CA ILE A 384 -16.93 -6.94 15.81
C ILE A 384 -16.26 -6.28 14.60
N MET A 385 -16.83 -6.41 13.41
CA MET A 385 -16.31 -5.79 12.19
C MET A 385 -16.43 -4.26 12.21
N GLY A 386 -17.52 -3.72 12.76
CA GLY A 386 -17.72 -2.30 12.99
C GLY A 386 -16.66 -1.70 13.92
N ALA A 387 -16.42 -2.32 15.08
CA ALA A 387 -15.36 -1.92 16.01
C ALA A 387 -13.95 -2.00 15.38
N GLY A 388 -13.68 -3.03 14.56
CA GLY A 388 -12.46 -3.09 13.76
C GLY A 388 -12.32 -1.94 12.78
N CYS A 389 -13.42 -1.52 12.13
CA CYS A 389 -13.44 -0.40 11.20
C CYS A 389 -13.28 0.96 11.90
N THR A 390 -13.91 1.19 13.05
CA THR A 390 -13.76 2.45 13.80
C THR A 390 -12.32 2.64 14.29
N VAL A 391 -11.66 1.60 14.80
CA VAL A 391 -10.23 1.64 15.18
C VAL A 391 -9.34 1.96 13.97
N LEU A 392 -9.62 1.37 12.79
CA LEU A 392 -8.89 1.67 11.56
C LEU A 392 -9.10 3.14 11.11
N VAL A 393 -10.33 3.66 11.20
CA VAL A 393 -10.64 5.07 10.89
C VAL A 393 -9.91 6.01 11.85
N VAL A 394 -9.95 5.77 13.16
CA VAL A 394 -9.22 6.59 14.15
C VAL A 394 -7.71 6.59 13.86
N ALA A 395 -7.12 5.43 13.57
CA ALA A 395 -5.70 5.33 13.23
C ALA A 395 -5.35 6.01 11.90
N VAL A 396 -6.27 6.06 10.93
CA VAL A 396 -6.12 6.83 9.69
C VAL A 396 -6.19 8.33 9.95
N VAL A 397 -7.18 8.77 10.74
CA VAL A 397 -7.40 10.18 11.06
C VAL A 397 -6.21 10.75 11.83
N ALA A 398 -5.68 10.04 12.83
CA ALA A 398 -4.46 10.44 13.55
C ALA A 398 -3.30 10.73 12.59
N ARG A 399 -2.94 9.77 11.71
CA ARG A 399 -1.87 9.91 10.71
C ARG A 399 -2.15 10.94 9.59
N LYS A 400 -3.34 11.53 9.54
CA LYS A 400 -3.72 12.61 8.60
C LYS A 400 -3.89 13.97 9.30
N LEU A 401 -3.96 13.99 10.62
CA LEU A 401 -3.89 15.20 11.45
C LEU A 401 -2.46 15.47 11.96
N GLU A 402 -1.57 14.49 11.91
CA GLU A 402 -0.12 14.66 12.07
C GLU A 402 0.43 15.63 11.01
N LEU A 403 0.72 16.87 11.43
CA LEU A 403 1.37 17.90 10.62
C LEU A 403 2.67 17.36 10.01
N THR A 404 2.87 17.56 8.70
CA THR A 404 4.12 17.20 8.04
C THR A 404 5.30 17.99 8.62
N ARG A 405 6.52 17.49 8.44
CA ARG A 405 7.74 18.16 8.90
C ARG A 405 7.87 19.60 8.38
N ALA A 406 7.36 19.88 7.17
CA ALA A 406 7.35 21.22 6.59
C ALA A 406 6.31 22.13 7.29
N GLU A 407 5.06 21.67 7.42
CA GLU A 407 3.99 22.43 8.09
C GLU A 407 4.33 22.69 9.56
N LYS A 408 4.89 21.70 10.28
CA LYS A 408 5.36 21.87 11.66
C LYS A 408 6.47 22.92 11.77
N HIS A 409 7.37 23.00 10.80
CA HIS A 409 8.41 24.05 10.78
C HIS A 409 7.81 25.45 10.55
N VAL A 410 6.88 25.59 9.60
CA VAL A 410 6.15 26.85 9.35
C VAL A 410 5.31 27.28 10.56
N HIS A 411 4.62 26.32 11.20
CA HIS A 411 3.84 26.54 12.42
C HIS A 411 4.71 27.05 13.57
N ASN A 412 5.86 26.42 13.82
CA ASN A 412 6.78 26.86 14.86
C ASN A 412 7.32 28.27 14.58
N PHE A 413 7.77 28.56 13.35
CA PHE A 413 8.23 29.89 12.97
C PHE A 413 7.13 30.97 13.13
N MET A 414 5.86 30.63 12.83
CA MET A 414 4.72 31.51 13.06
C MET A 414 4.49 31.76 14.56
N MET A 415 4.63 30.72 15.40
CA MET A 415 4.54 30.82 16.85
C MET A 415 5.64 31.71 17.43
N ASP A 416 6.90 31.47 17.06
CA ASP A 416 8.07 32.26 17.48
C ASP A 416 7.91 33.75 17.11
N SER A 417 7.43 34.02 15.89
CA SER A 417 7.14 35.38 15.40
C SER A 417 6.04 36.06 16.22
N HIS A 418 5.01 35.33 16.65
CA HIS A 418 3.90 35.83 17.46
C HIS A 418 4.32 36.07 18.92
N ILE A 419 5.02 35.13 19.55
CA ILE A 419 5.56 35.27 20.91
C ILE A 419 6.54 36.45 20.98
N THR A 420 7.48 36.55 20.02
CA THR A 420 8.44 37.67 19.93
C THR A 420 7.74 39.04 19.84
N LYS A 421 6.60 39.12 19.15
CA LYS A 421 5.79 40.36 19.09
C LYS A 421 5.12 40.64 20.44
N ARG A 422 4.55 39.63 21.11
CA ARG A 422 3.90 39.81 22.43
C ARG A 422 4.89 40.21 23.52
N ILE A 423 6.08 39.60 23.58
CA ILE A 423 7.14 39.99 24.53
C ILE A 423 7.53 41.47 24.33
N LYS A 424 7.71 41.92 23.08
CA LYS A 424 8.02 43.34 22.77
C LYS A 424 6.89 44.29 23.20
N ILE A 425 5.63 43.90 23.02
CA ILE A 425 4.46 44.68 23.46
C ILE A 425 4.36 44.72 25.00
N ALA A 426 4.58 43.59 25.68
CA ALA A 426 4.58 43.50 27.13
C ALA A 426 5.69 44.35 27.75
N ALA A 427 6.92 44.27 27.23
CA ALA A 427 8.04 45.11 27.65
C ALA A 427 7.75 46.61 27.46
N ALA A 428 7.16 47.01 26.32
CA ALA A 428 6.73 48.39 26.10
C ALA A 428 5.66 48.85 27.09
N ASN A 429 4.72 47.98 27.47
CA ASN A 429 3.71 48.27 28.50
C ASN A 429 4.34 48.38 29.91
N VAL A 430 5.28 47.49 30.27
CA VAL A 430 6.04 47.56 31.53
C VAL A 430 6.76 48.89 31.65
N LEU A 431 7.47 49.33 30.61
CA LEU A 431 8.12 50.65 30.57
C LEU A 431 7.11 51.80 30.69
N ARG A 432 5.97 51.71 29.99
CA ARG A 432 4.91 52.73 30.02
C ARG A 432 4.29 52.89 31.42
N GLU A 433 3.88 51.80 32.05
CA GLU A 433 3.26 51.86 33.38
C GLU A 433 4.29 52.27 34.45
N THR A 434 5.55 51.84 34.32
CA THR A 434 6.67 52.31 35.19
C THR A 434 6.86 53.83 35.09
N TRP A 435 6.89 54.39 33.87
CA TRP A 435 6.97 55.83 33.67
C TRP A 435 5.75 56.58 34.20
N LEU A 436 4.54 56.03 34.04
CA LEU A 436 3.31 56.62 34.58
C LEU A 436 3.30 56.62 36.12
N ILE A 437 3.80 55.56 36.77
CA ILE A 437 4.00 55.52 38.23
C ILE A 437 4.99 56.62 38.66
N TYR A 438 6.14 56.73 38.00
CA TYR A 438 7.13 57.76 38.32
C TYR A 438 6.55 59.16 38.15
N LYS A 439 5.86 59.43 37.04
CA LYS A 439 5.17 60.71 36.77
C LYS A 439 4.18 61.05 37.87
N HIS A 440 3.25 60.15 38.22
CA HIS A 440 2.23 60.41 39.23
C HIS A 440 2.76 60.38 40.68
N THR A 441 3.97 59.87 40.93
CA THR A 441 4.59 59.83 42.27
C THR A 441 5.56 60.99 42.53
N LYS A 442 6.24 61.51 41.49
CA LYS A 442 7.34 62.49 41.61
C LYS A 442 7.19 63.77 40.78
N LEU A 443 6.44 63.78 39.67
CA LEU A 443 6.28 64.95 38.79
C LEU A 443 4.88 65.60 38.86
N ALA A 444 3.89 64.90 39.42
CA ALA A 444 2.56 65.47 39.63
C ALA A 444 2.57 66.45 40.82
N ARG A 445 1.90 67.60 40.66
CA ARG A 445 1.81 68.66 41.68
C ARG A 445 0.96 68.24 42.88
N GLU A 446 0.07 67.28 42.69
CA GLU A 446 -0.72 66.59 43.73
C GLU A 446 -0.58 65.06 43.57
N LYS A 447 -0.69 64.32 44.68
CA LYS A 447 -0.50 62.86 44.72
C LYS A 447 -1.81 62.08 44.59
N ASP A 448 -2.15 61.67 43.37
CA ASP A 448 -3.24 60.72 43.10
C ASP A 448 -2.93 59.29 43.62
N HIS A 449 -3.08 59.05 44.92
CA HIS A 449 -2.88 57.73 45.54
C HIS A 449 -3.80 56.63 44.96
N SER A 450 -4.92 56.99 44.33
CA SER A 450 -5.78 56.08 43.56
C SER A 450 -5.13 55.68 42.22
N ARG A 451 -4.65 56.65 41.43
CA ARG A 451 -4.02 56.40 40.13
C ARG A 451 -2.68 55.69 40.26
N VAL A 452 -1.86 56.00 41.26
CA VAL A 452 -0.58 55.27 41.49
C VAL A 452 -0.86 53.78 41.72
N ARG A 453 -1.80 53.44 42.61
CA ARG A 453 -2.21 52.04 42.86
C ARG A 453 -2.80 51.34 41.64
N MET A 454 -3.53 52.05 40.76
CA MET A 454 -4.00 51.49 39.50
C MET A 454 -2.83 51.13 38.55
N HIS A 455 -1.86 52.03 38.36
CA HIS A 455 -0.72 51.76 37.47
C HIS A 455 0.22 50.71 38.08
N GLN A 456 0.38 50.64 39.40
CA GLN A 456 1.12 49.56 40.08
C GLN A 456 0.47 48.18 39.82
N ARG A 457 -0.86 48.06 39.93
CA ARG A 457 -1.57 46.81 39.59
C ARG A 457 -1.39 46.41 38.12
N LYS A 458 -1.39 47.39 37.20
CA LYS A 458 -1.13 47.15 35.77
C LYS A 458 0.32 46.75 35.50
N LEU A 459 1.28 47.39 36.18
CA LEU A 459 2.70 47.04 36.07
C LEU A 459 2.93 45.59 36.52
N LEU A 460 2.43 45.19 37.70
CA LEU A 460 2.54 43.81 38.18
C LEU A 460 1.90 42.80 37.21
N LEU A 461 0.71 43.10 36.67
CA LEU A 461 0.06 42.23 35.68
C LEU A 461 0.89 42.09 34.40
N MET A 462 1.44 43.18 33.88
CA MET A 462 2.28 43.16 32.66
C MET A 462 3.65 42.53 32.91
N GLN A 463 4.20 42.66 34.12
CA GLN A 463 5.45 42.06 34.53
C GLN A 463 5.30 40.54 34.68
N ASN A 464 4.24 40.05 35.33
CA ASN A 464 3.93 38.62 35.39
C ASN A 464 3.75 38.04 33.98
N LEU A 465 2.87 38.63 33.16
CA LEU A 465 2.65 38.21 31.77
C LEU A 465 3.94 38.20 30.93
N MET A 466 4.86 39.13 31.17
CA MET A 466 6.17 39.16 30.51
C MET A 466 7.11 38.07 31.02
N TYR A 467 7.10 37.76 32.32
CA TYR A 467 7.83 36.63 32.88
C TYR A 467 7.29 35.29 32.38
N ASP A 468 5.97 35.08 32.36
CA ASP A 468 5.33 33.86 31.90
C ASP A 468 5.72 33.52 30.44
N MET A 469 5.69 34.52 29.55
CA MET A 469 6.16 34.34 28.16
C MET A 469 7.68 34.17 28.05
N LEU A 470 8.47 34.67 29.01
CA LEU A 470 9.92 34.48 29.03
C LEU A 470 10.32 33.10 29.56
N THR A 471 9.64 32.59 30.57
CA THR A 471 9.88 31.24 31.12
C THR A 471 9.42 30.16 30.15
N GLU A 472 8.30 30.36 29.42
CA GLU A 472 7.88 29.51 28.31
C GLU A 472 8.96 29.41 27.22
N VAL A 473 9.46 30.56 26.74
CA VAL A 473 10.56 30.61 25.73
C VAL A 473 11.87 30.00 26.26
N GLN A 474 12.22 30.26 27.52
CA GLN A 474 13.42 29.67 28.14
C GLN A 474 13.29 28.15 28.32
N GLY A 475 12.10 27.65 28.64
CA GLY A 475 11.82 26.21 28.73
C GLY A 475 12.03 25.50 27.39
N CYS A 476 11.38 25.98 26.32
CA CYS A 476 11.58 25.44 24.97
C CYS A 476 13.04 25.55 24.49
N ARG A 477 13.76 26.60 24.91
CA ARG A 477 15.19 26.74 24.60
C ARG A 477 16.05 25.72 25.34
N GLY A 478 15.78 25.48 26.62
CA GLY A 478 16.47 24.44 27.42
C GLY A 478 16.21 23.02 26.90
N GLU A 479 15.01 22.75 26.39
CA GLU A 479 14.68 21.48 25.72
C GLU A 479 15.42 21.32 24.37
N LEU A 480 15.58 22.40 23.61
CA LEU A 480 16.42 22.39 22.41
C LEU A 480 17.91 22.19 22.76
N ASP A 481 18.42 22.91 23.76
CA ASP A 481 19.81 22.81 24.20
C ASP A 481 20.10 21.39 24.75
N SER A 482 19.17 20.74 25.45
CA SER A 482 19.34 19.35 25.93
C SER A 482 19.31 18.31 24.80
N HIS A 483 18.45 18.49 23.79
CA HIS A 483 18.49 17.69 22.56
C HIS A 483 19.82 17.84 21.81
N ILE A 484 20.41 19.04 21.77
CA ILE A 484 21.74 19.26 21.17
C ILE A 484 22.82 18.48 21.93
N HIS A 485 22.86 18.58 23.27
CA HIS A 485 23.83 17.82 24.08
C HIS A 485 23.66 16.30 23.94
N SER A 486 22.43 15.80 23.80
CA SER A 486 22.17 14.37 23.55
C SER A 486 22.69 13.94 22.16
N LEU A 487 22.52 14.79 21.14
CA LEU A 487 23.05 14.55 19.80
C LEU A 487 24.58 14.56 19.78
N GLU A 488 25.20 15.51 20.47
CA GLU A 488 26.66 15.62 20.63
C GLU A 488 27.23 14.38 21.34
N LYS A 489 26.59 13.93 22.44
CA LYS A 489 26.97 12.68 23.14
C LYS A 489 26.92 11.46 22.20
N HIS A 490 25.85 11.30 21.43
CA HIS A 490 25.75 10.19 20.47
C HIS A 490 26.82 10.28 19.36
N VAL A 491 27.20 11.48 18.92
CA VAL A 491 28.30 11.67 17.95
C VAL A 491 29.65 11.26 18.53
N GLU A 492 29.93 11.62 19.79
CA GLU A 492 31.18 11.28 20.46
C GLU A 492 31.27 9.79 20.82
N GLU A 493 30.16 9.16 21.23
CA GLU A 493 30.05 7.70 21.36
C GLU A 493 30.32 7.00 20.02
N LEU A 494 29.79 7.53 18.91
CA LEU A 494 30.08 7.01 17.57
C LEU A 494 31.57 7.15 17.23
N ARG A 495 32.19 8.29 17.58
CA ARG A 495 33.61 8.56 17.35
C ARG A 495 34.51 7.62 18.14
N GLU A 496 34.15 7.28 19.37
CA GLU A 496 34.87 6.31 20.21
C GLU A 496 34.66 4.87 19.72
N GLY A 497 33.46 4.54 19.24
CA GLY A 497 33.20 3.31 18.48
C GLY A 497 34.10 3.18 17.25
N PHE A 498 34.23 4.23 16.44
CA PHE A 498 35.15 4.23 15.29
C PHE A 498 36.64 4.16 15.70
N ARG A 499 37.05 4.85 16.78
CA ARG A 499 38.42 4.79 17.31
C ARG A 499 38.79 3.40 17.83
N SER A 500 37.86 2.67 18.44
CA SER A 500 38.09 1.31 18.94
C SER A 500 37.99 0.24 17.84
N LEU A 501 37.13 0.45 16.83
CA LEU A 501 37.01 -0.44 15.67
C LEU A 501 38.28 -0.47 14.81
N MET A 502 38.96 0.66 14.63
CA MET A 502 40.15 0.78 13.78
C MET A 502 41.32 -0.16 14.18
N PRO A 503 41.80 -0.20 15.44
CA PRO A 503 42.84 -1.15 15.84
C PRO A 503 42.35 -2.60 15.85
N LEU A 504 41.05 -2.86 16.10
CA LEU A 504 40.45 -4.21 16.01
C LEU A 504 40.42 -4.76 14.58
N LEU A 505 40.13 -3.91 13.59
CA LEU A 505 40.27 -4.25 12.18
C LEU A 505 41.74 -4.51 11.82
N SER A 506 42.66 -3.66 12.29
CA SER A 506 44.11 -3.80 12.06
C SER A 506 44.67 -5.11 12.63
N SER A 507 44.32 -5.47 13.88
CA SER A 507 44.77 -6.71 14.51
C SER A 507 44.14 -7.97 13.88
N THR A 508 42.88 -7.90 13.46
CA THR A 508 42.23 -8.99 12.73
C THR A 508 42.91 -9.21 11.37
N LEU A 509 43.19 -8.13 10.63
CA LEU A 509 43.90 -8.19 9.34
C LEU A 509 45.35 -8.67 9.50
N SER A 510 46.08 -8.26 10.55
CA SER A 510 47.44 -8.77 10.78
C SER A 510 47.45 -10.26 11.12
N THR A 511 46.48 -10.72 11.91
CA THR A 511 46.29 -12.13 12.29
C THR A 511 45.90 -13.00 11.09
N GLN A 512 45.05 -12.51 10.19
CA GLN A 512 44.77 -13.22 8.93
C GLN A 512 46.03 -13.28 8.03
N ASN A 513 46.78 -12.18 7.92
CA ASN A 513 48.02 -12.14 7.13
C ASN A 513 49.18 -12.97 7.70
N SER A 514 49.21 -13.25 9.01
CA SER A 514 50.18 -14.17 9.60
C SER A 514 49.75 -15.62 9.42
N SER A 515 48.47 -15.93 9.61
CA SER A 515 47.89 -17.27 9.37
C SER A 515 48.06 -17.72 7.91
N ILE A 516 47.76 -16.84 6.94
CA ILE A 516 48.01 -17.11 5.50
C ILE A 516 49.50 -17.39 5.24
N ARG A 517 50.42 -16.65 5.85
CA ARG A 517 51.87 -16.89 5.73
C ARG A 517 52.35 -18.16 6.43
N HIS A 518 51.63 -18.67 7.43
CA HIS A 518 51.91 -19.99 8.01
C HIS A 518 51.49 -21.11 7.05
N LEU A 519 50.25 -21.04 6.54
CA LEU A 519 49.70 -22.01 5.60
C LEU A 519 50.50 -22.09 4.29
N LEU A 520 51.08 -20.98 3.83
CA LEU A 520 52.00 -20.97 2.69
C LEU A 520 53.30 -21.71 3.00
N ARG A 521 53.95 -21.45 4.15
CA ARG A 521 55.18 -22.16 4.55
C ARG A 521 54.96 -23.65 4.83
N GLU A 522 53.83 -24.03 5.41
CA GLU A 522 53.45 -25.45 5.52
C GLU A 522 53.32 -26.11 4.14
N ARG A 523 52.87 -25.35 3.12
CA ARG A 523 52.75 -25.85 1.75
C ARG A 523 54.11 -25.97 1.04
N GLU A 524 55.02 -25.04 1.31
CA GLU A 524 56.42 -25.08 0.83
C GLU A 524 57.16 -26.29 1.43
N VAL A 525 57.18 -26.43 2.75
CA VAL A 525 57.78 -27.59 3.46
C VAL A 525 57.15 -28.91 3.03
N LYS A 526 55.83 -28.93 2.76
CA LYS A 526 55.13 -30.11 2.22
C LYS A 526 55.43 -30.40 0.74
N SER A 527 55.98 -29.45 -0.01
CA SER A 527 56.52 -29.69 -1.35
C SER A 527 57.98 -30.16 -1.32
N GLU A 528 58.80 -29.60 -0.43
CA GLU A 528 60.19 -30.04 -0.22
C GLU A 528 60.25 -31.49 0.28
N THR A 529 59.46 -31.82 1.32
CA THR A 529 59.36 -33.21 1.82
C THR A 529 58.78 -34.16 0.77
N ALA A 530 57.87 -33.72 -0.09
CA ALA A 530 57.38 -34.53 -1.20
C ALA A 530 58.48 -34.79 -2.26
N SER A 531 59.35 -33.81 -2.57
CA SER A 531 60.49 -34.04 -3.46
C SER A 531 61.54 -34.97 -2.85
N VAL A 532 61.83 -34.86 -1.55
CA VAL A 532 62.77 -35.78 -0.87
C VAL A 532 62.24 -37.21 -0.81
N SER A 533 60.92 -37.40 -0.68
CA SER A 533 60.30 -38.74 -0.78
C SER A 533 60.23 -39.33 -2.19
N GLY A 534 60.74 -38.61 -3.21
CA GLY A 534 60.71 -39.03 -4.61
C GLY A 534 61.97 -39.74 -5.11
N ASP A 535 63.09 -39.67 -4.38
CA ASP A 535 64.38 -40.27 -4.79
C ASP A 535 64.63 -41.69 -4.21
N ASP A 536 63.71 -42.20 -3.40
CA ASP A 536 63.91 -43.43 -2.60
C ASP A 536 62.81 -44.50 -2.84
N ARG A 537 62.34 -44.65 -4.09
CA ARG A 537 61.61 -45.85 -4.57
C ARG A 537 61.44 -46.00 -6.09
#